data_AF-A0A919VPC2-F1
#
_entry.id   AF-A0A919VPC2-F1
#
_cell.length_a   1.000
_cell.length_b   1.000
_cell.length_c   1.000
_cell.angle_alpha   90.00
_cell.angle_beta   90.00
_cell.angle_gamma   90.00
#
_symmetry.space_group_name_H-M   'P 1'
#
loop_
_entity.id
_entity.type
_entity.pdbx_description
1 polymer ?
#
loop_
_entity_poly.entity_id
_entity_poly.type
_entity_poly.pdbx_seq_one_letter_code
_entity_poly.pdbx_strand_id
1 'polypeptide(L)'
;MSGYRLAVCAEMVFLDLPFAERVRRIAALGFEVEMWGWATKDIAALSGTGATFSSMTGYLRGTLADPAGAEELLATARQSLEVAERLDCPRLNVQIGEGSLVRLVERALPWVGEIQVADVPGRCEPGTGEIHYPAVAAALHRLGYQGVVGLEGWAAGEEETALASFRRAFS
;
A
#
# COMPACT_ATOMS: atom_id res chain seq x y z
N MET A 1 19.56 9.40 -0.13
CA MET A 1 18.54 8.45 -0.59
C MET A 1 17.95 7.80 0.64
N SER A 2 16.63 7.82 0.79
CA SER A 2 15.94 7.10 1.86
C SER A 2 16.26 5.60 1.77
N GLY A 3 16.36 4.92 2.92
CA GLY A 3 16.66 3.48 2.99
C GLY A 3 15.45 2.57 2.74
N TYR A 4 14.31 3.13 2.34
CA TYR A 4 13.05 2.42 2.13
C TYR A 4 12.50 2.72 0.74
N ARG A 5 11.61 1.85 0.27
CA ARG A 5 10.98 1.94 -1.05
C ARG A 5 9.60 2.59 -0.91
N LEU A 6 9.13 3.24 -1.98
CA LEU A 6 7.84 3.90 -2.01
C LEU A 6 6.88 3.15 -2.94
N ALA A 7 5.65 2.89 -2.48
CA ALA A 7 4.58 2.30 -3.27
C ALA A 7 3.37 3.22 -3.41
N VAL A 8 2.50 2.96 -4.39
CA VAL A 8 1.26 3.71 -4.63
C VAL A 8 0.12 2.76 -4.95
N CYS A 9 -1.05 2.98 -4.34
CA CYS A 9 -2.27 2.21 -4.59
C CYS A 9 -2.92 2.56 -5.95
N ALA A 10 -3.00 1.59 -6.86
CA ALA A 10 -3.53 1.78 -8.21
C ALA A 10 -5.06 2.02 -8.27
N GLU A 11 -5.78 1.74 -7.18
CA GLU A 11 -7.18 2.08 -7.03
C GLU A 11 -7.43 3.56 -6.74
N MET A 12 -6.40 4.31 -6.35
CA MET A 12 -6.54 5.66 -5.82
C MET A 12 -6.12 6.77 -6.79
N VAL A 13 -5.35 6.44 -7.83
CA VAL A 13 -4.78 7.41 -8.78
C VAL A 13 -5.00 7.01 -10.24
N PHE A 14 -5.00 7.99 -11.15
CA PHE A 14 -5.18 7.79 -12.60
C PHE A 14 -6.51 7.09 -12.94
N LEU A 15 -7.58 7.53 -12.30
CA LEU A 15 -8.87 6.83 -12.29
C LEU A 15 -9.58 6.83 -13.66
N ASP A 16 -9.16 7.72 -14.55
CA ASP A 16 -9.58 7.81 -15.95
C ASP A 16 -8.96 6.72 -16.84
N LEU A 17 -7.87 6.08 -16.41
CA LEU A 17 -7.20 5.03 -17.17
C LEU A 17 -7.72 3.62 -16.82
N PRO A 18 -7.62 2.65 -17.76
CA PRO A 18 -7.79 1.24 -17.43
C PRO A 18 -6.77 0.76 -16.38
N PHE A 19 -7.17 -0.16 -15.50
CA PHE A 19 -6.36 -0.54 -14.33
C PHE A 19 -4.92 -0.94 -14.65
N ALA A 20 -4.68 -1.76 -15.69
CA ALA A 20 -3.33 -2.16 -16.10
C ALA A 20 -2.47 -0.97 -16.58
N GLU A 21 -3.09 0.08 -17.12
CA GLU A 21 -2.38 1.28 -17.55
C GLU A 21 -2.01 2.17 -16.35
N ARG A 22 -2.85 2.22 -15.32
CA ARG A 22 -2.51 2.85 -14.04
C ARG A 22 -1.24 2.24 -13.44
N VAL A 23 -1.19 0.90 -13.42
CA VAL A 23 -0.03 0.13 -12.95
C VAL A 23 1.24 0.49 -13.72
N ARG A 24 1.18 0.55 -15.05
CA ARG A 24 2.32 0.98 -15.88
C ARG A 24 2.74 2.42 -15.57
N ARG A 25 1.78 3.33 -15.40
CA ARG A 25 2.07 4.74 -15.10
C ARG A 25 2.77 4.90 -13.74
N ILE A 26 2.29 4.20 -12.71
CA ILE A 26 2.90 4.20 -11.37
C ILE A 26 4.34 3.69 -11.45
N ALA A 27 4.57 2.56 -12.12
CA ALA A 27 5.91 2.00 -12.29
C ALA A 27 6.85 2.94 -13.06
N ALA A 28 6.35 3.59 -14.12
CA ALA A 28 7.12 4.57 -14.91
C ALA A 28 7.55 5.80 -14.09
N LEU A 29 6.80 6.14 -13.02
CA LEU A 29 7.15 7.21 -12.09
C LEU A 29 8.15 6.76 -11.01
N GLY A 30 8.56 5.49 -11.00
CA GLY A 30 9.56 4.93 -10.09
C GLY A 30 9.02 4.47 -8.74
N PHE A 31 7.72 4.20 -8.65
CA PHE A 31 7.07 3.65 -7.45
C PHE A 31 6.81 2.14 -7.62
N GLU A 32 6.80 1.40 -6.51
CA GLU A 32 6.17 0.08 -6.47
C GLU A 32 4.64 0.22 -6.50
N VAL A 33 3.94 -0.86 -6.83
CA VAL A 33 2.48 -0.85 -7.00
C VAL A 33 1.81 -1.58 -5.85
N GLU A 34 0.91 -0.91 -5.16
CA GLU A 34 -0.08 -1.54 -4.29
C GLU A 34 -1.39 -1.73 -5.07
N MET A 35 -2.11 -2.82 -4.79
CA MET A 35 -3.47 -2.99 -5.28
C MET A 35 -4.43 -3.59 -4.24
N TRP A 36 -5.72 -3.33 -4.37
CA TRP A 36 -6.73 -4.04 -3.56
C TRP A 36 -7.02 -5.45 -4.11
N GLY A 37 -8.16 -6.02 -3.72
CA GLY A 37 -8.58 -7.38 -4.08
C GLY A 37 -8.43 -7.71 -5.57
N TRP A 38 -7.95 -8.91 -5.84
CA TRP A 38 -7.55 -9.36 -7.17
C TRP A 38 -8.69 -9.97 -8.00
N ALA A 39 -9.81 -10.36 -7.37
CA ALA A 39 -10.85 -11.20 -7.98
C ALA A 39 -11.52 -10.61 -9.23
N THR A 40 -11.49 -9.28 -9.39
CA THR A 40 -12.10 -8.57 -10.52
C THR A 40 -11.08 -8.11 -11.57
N LYS A 41 -9.80 -8.51 -11.43
CA LYS A 41 -8.68 -8.00 -12.23
C LYS A 41 -8.12 -9.05 -13.18
N ASP A 42 -7.60 -8.61 -14.32
CA ASP A 42 -6.86 -9.46 -15.25
C ASP A 42 -5.40 -9.64 -14.79
N ILE A 43 -5.15 -10.70 -14.02
CA ILE A 43 -3.83 -11.01 -13.45
C ILE A 43 -2.77 -11.27 -14.53
N ALA A 44 -3.17 -11.82 -15.69
CA ALA A 44 -2.21 -12.08 -16.76
C ALA A 44 -1.72 -10.76 -17.38
N ALA A 45 -2.64 -9.81 -17.62
CA ALA A 45 -2.28 -8.47 -18.08
C ALA A 45 -1.39 -7.74 -17.07
N LEU A 46 -1.69 -7.85 -15.77
CA LEU A 46 -0.90 -7.23 -14.70
C LEU A 46 0.52 -7.77 -14.60
N SER A 47 0.67 -9.10 -14.68
CA SER A 47 1.99 -9.76 -14.67
C SER A 47 2.86 -9.30 -15.86
N GLY A 48 2.23 -8.94 -17.00
CA GLY A 48 2.91 -8.44 -18.19
C GLY A 48 3.27 -6.95 -18.17
N THR A 49 2.99 -6.21 -17.08
CA THR A 49 3.29 -4.77 -17.01
C THR A 49 4.76 -4.45 -16.71
N GLY A 50 5.49 -5.39 -16.11
CA GLY A 50 6.86 -5.17 -15.62
C GLY A 50 6.92 -4.33 -14.33
N ALA A 51 5.79 -4.03 -13.71
CA ALA A 51 5.75 -3.34 -12.43
C ALA A 51 6.18 -4.25 -11.27
N THR A 52 6.80 -3.67 -10.25
CA THR A 52 7.05 -4.36 -8.97
C THR A 52 5.84 -4.18 -8.07
N PHE A 53 5.15 -5.26 -7.73
CA PHE A 53 4.01 -5.24 -6.80
C PHE A 53 4.51 -5.30 -5.35
N SER A 54 4.11 -4.31 -4.56
CA SER A 54 4.50 -4.16 -3.16
C SER A 54 3.63 -5.01 -2.23
N SER A 55 2.33 -4.77 -2.28
CA SER A 55 1.34 -5.50 -1.49
C SER A 55 -0.01 -5.57 -2.19
N MET A 56 -0.85 -6.49 -1.70
CA MET A 56 -2.23 -6.57 -2.12
C MET A 56 -3.17 -7.00 -0.99
N THR A 57 -4.48 -6.76 -1.13
CA THR A 57 -5.47 -7.32 -0.18
C THR A 57 -5.33 -8.84 -0.11
N GLY A 58 -5.12 -9.33 1.10
CA GLY A 58 -4.74 -10.71 1.39
C GLY A 58 -5.85 -11.73 1.37
N TYR A 59 -7.11 -11.33 1.28
CA TYR A 59 -8.27 -12.21 1.45
C TYR A 59 -9.45 -11.64 0.66
N LEU A 60 -10.45 -12.47 0.36
CA LEU A 60 -11.63 -12.06 -0.41
C LEU A 60 -12.86 -11.86 0.47
N ARG A 61 -13.03 -12.72 1.48
CA ARG A 61 -14.19 -12.74 2.39
C ARG A 61 -13.75 -13.23 3.77
N GLY A 62 -14.63 -13.10 4.75
CA GLY A 62 -14.35 -13.44 6.15
C GLY A 62 -14.01 -12.20 6.98
N THR A 63 -14.00 -12.39 8.30
CA THR A 63 -13.73 -11.35 9.28
C THR A 63 -12.93 -11.91 10.44
N LEU A 64 -12.34 -11.05 11.26
CA LEU A 64 -11.71 -11.47 12.52
C LEU A 64 -12.67 -11.39 13.71
N ALA A 65 -13.97 -11.22 13.46
CA ALA A 65 -14.96 -10.94 14.52
C ALA A 65 -15.39 -12.21 15.28
N ASP A 66 -15.35 -13.37 14.63
CA ASP A 66 -15.74 -14.66 15.21
C ASP A 66 -14.99 -15.84 14.53
N PRO A 67 -14.99 -17.04 15.14
CA PRO A 67 -14.26 -18.18 14.59
C PRO A 67 -14.67 -18.60 13.18
N ALA A 68 -15.96 -18.51 12.82
CA ALA A 68 -16.41 -18.89 11.48
C ALA A 68 -15.96 -17.86 10.43
N GLY A 69 -16.03 -16.57 10.78
CA GLY A 69 -15.47 -15.49 9.97
C GLY A 69 -13.96 -15.65 9.77
N ALA A 70 -13.23 -16.08 10.80
CA ALA A 70 -11.78 -16.27 10.73
C ALA A 70 -11.40 -17.47 9.83
N GLU A 71 -12.15 -18.57 9.91
CA GLU A 71 -11.97 -19.72 8.99
C GLU A 71 -12.23 -19.33 7.53
N GLU A 72 -13.27 -18.53 7.26
CA GLU A 72 -13.54 -18.00 5.91
C GLU A 72 -12.42 -17.07 5.42
N LEU A 73 -11.90 -16.22 6.32
CA LEU A 73 -10.75 -15.35 6.03
C LEU A 73 -9.53 -16.17 5.65
N LEU A 74 -9.19 -17.20 6.42
CA LEU A 74 -8.06 -18.08 6.12
C LEU A 74 -8.26 -18.84 4.81
N ALA A 75 -9.47 -19.33 4.54
CA ALA A 75 -9.78 -20.04 3.31
C ALA A 75 -9.59 -19.15 2.08
N THR A 76 -10.10 -17.91 2.11
CA THR A 76 -9.93 -16.99 0.98
C THR A 76 -8.53 -16.38 0.92
N ALA A 77 -7.81 -16.29 2.04
CA ALA A 77 -6.42 -15.85 2.04
C ALA A 77 -5.49 -16.85 1.33
N ARG A 78 -5.76 -18.16 1.46
CA ARG A 78 -5.03 -19.17 0.68
C ARG A 78 -5.18 -18.98 -0.83
N GLN A 79 -6.33 -18.54 -1.30
CA GLN A 79 -6.55 -18.24 -2.72
C GLN A 79 -5.71 -17.03 -3.17
N SER A 80 -5.59 -16.02 -2.30
CA SER A 80 -4.74 -14.85 -2.59
C SER A 80 -3.26 -15.19 -2.67
N LEU A 81 -2.78 -16.25 -2.00
CA LEU A 81 -1.38 -16.69 -2.12
C LEU A 81 -1.01 -17.13 -3.54
N GLU A 82 -1.92 -17.83 -4.24
CA GLU A 82 -1.68 -18.26 -5.64
C GLU A 82 -1.52 -17.05 -6.57
N VAL A 83 -2.29 -15.98 -6.31
CA VAL A 83 -2.20 -14.75 -7.10
C VAL A 83 -0.97 -13.93 -6.73
N ALA A 84 -0.63 -13.88 -5.44
CA ALA A 84 0.58 -13.24 -4.96
C ALA A 84 1.83 -13.86 -5.61
N GLU A 85 1.90 -15.18 -5.71
CA GLU A 85 3.00 -15.88 -6.38
C GLU A 85 3.10 -15.52 -7.87
N ARG A 86 1.96 -15.43 -8.58
CA ARG A 86 1.93 -15.04 -10.00
C ARG A 86 2.41 -13.62 -10.26
N LEU A 87 2.15 -12.71 -9.31
CA LEU A 87 2.53 -11.30 -9.40
C LEU A 87 3.89 -11.01 -8.76
N ASP A 88 4.55 -12.02 -8.21
CA ASP A 88 5.73 -11.86 -7.35
C ASP A 88 5.49 -10.82 -6.23
N CYS A 89 4.26 -10.82 -5.68
CA CYS A 89 3.82 -9.88 -4.64
C CYS A 89 4.12 -10.48 -3.26
N PRO A 90 5.07 -9.92 -2.50
CA PRO A 90 5.57 -10.54 -1.27
C PRO A 90 4.70 -10.30 -0.04
N ARG A 91 3.67 -9.44 -0.10
CA ARG A 91 2.93 -8.96 1.08
C ARG A 91 1.41 -8.96 0.87
N LEU A 92 0.70 -9.42 1.89
CA LEU A 92 -0.77 -9.50 1.92
C LEU A 92 -1.33 -8.69 3.09
N ASN A 93 -2.28 -7.80 2.81
CA ASN A 93 -2.91 -6.92 3.80
C ASN A 93 -4.19 -7.58 4.36
N VAL A 94 -4.32 -7.70 5.69
CA VAL A 94 -5.43 -8.42 6.36
C VAL A 94 -6.31 -7.57 7.30
N GLN A 95 -5.97 -6.29 7.53
CA GLN A 95 -6.72 -5.39 8.43
C GLN A 95 -6.40 -3.91 8.17
N ILE A 96 -7.34 -3.00 8.48
CA ILE A 96 -7.14 -1.54 8.55
C ILE A 96 -6.75 -1.17 9.99
N GLY A 97 -5.60 -0.52 10.19
CA GLY A 97 -5.03 -0.22 11.52
C GLY A 97 -5.47 1.13 12.12
N GLU A 98 -5.56 1.17 13.45
CA GLU A 98 -5.90 2.34 14.26
C GLU A 98 -4.64 3.07 14.82
N GLY A 99 -4.83 4.27 15.36
CA GLY A 99 -3.79 5.28 15.67
C GLY A 99 -2.66 4.91 16.64
N SER A 100 -1.89 5.92 17.08
CA SER A 100 -0.58 5.76 17.77
C SER A 100 0.54 5.24 16.85
N LEU A 101 0.65 5.85 15.67
CA LEU A 101 1.47 5.40 14.53
C LEU A 101 2.92 5.05 14.91
N VAL A 102 3.67 6.00 15.50
CA VAL A 102 5.09 5.79 15.82
C VAL A 102 5.28 4.69 16.87
N ARG A 103 4.44 4.66 17.91
CA ARG A 103 4.50 3.65 18.97
C ARG A 103 4.17 2.25 18.46
N LEU A 104 3.22 2.16 17.53
CA LEU A 104 2.87 0.90 16.89
C LEU A 104 4.04 0.39 16.04
N VAL A 105 4.67 1.25 15.24
CA VAL A 105 5.87 0.90 14.47
C VAL A 105 7.01 0.47 15.39
N GLU A 106 7.32 1.19 16.46
CA GLU A 106 8.38 0.82 17.42
C GLU A 106 8.18 -0.60 17.99
N ARG A 107 6.94 -1.01 18.26
CA ARG A 107 6.62 -2.32 18.83
C ARG A 107 6.58 -3.45 17.81
N ALA A 108 6.13 -3.15 16.59
CA ALA A 108 5.86 -4.14 15.57
C ALA A 108 6.98 -4.27 14.52
N LEU A 109 7.99 -3.38 14.55
CA LEU A 109 9.01 -3.24 13.51
C LEU A 109 9.59 -4.55 12.96
N PRO A 110 9.92 -5.58 13.78
CA PRO A 110 10.48 -6.83 13.26
C PRO A 110 9.55 -7.62 12.32
N TRP A 111 8.25 -7.32 12.33
CA TRP A 111 7.20 -8.05 11.61
C TRP A 111 6.53 -7.21 10.52
N VAL A 112 6.77 -5.89 10.48
CA VAL A 112 6.14 -4.97 9.53
C VAL A 112 6.92 -4.99 8.22
N GLY A 113 6.28 -5.44 7.15
CA GLY A 113 6.86 -5.40 5.79
C GLY A 113 6.48 -4.14 5.00
N GLU A 114 5.36 -3.51 5.34
CA GLU A 114 4.82 -2.32 4.66
C GLU A 114 4.03 -1.42 5.61
N ILE A 115 4.12 -0.11 5.39
CA ILE A 115 3.37 0.92 6.11
C ILE A 115 2.57 1.72 5.08
N GLN A 116 1.24 1.67 5.16
CA GLN A 116 0.36 2.45 4.30
C GLN A 116 0.10 3.83 4.90
N VAL A 117 0.08 4.86 4.06
CA VAL A 117 -0.08 6.26 4.44
C VAL A 117 -1.19 6.93 3.64
N ALA A 118 -1.99 7.73 4.32
CA ALA A 118 -2.97 8.64 3.75
C ALA A 118 -3.29 9.71 4.80
N ASP A 119 -3.19 10.99 4.42
CA ASP A 119 -3.43 12.09 5.33
C ASP A 119 -4.92 12.24 5.64
N VAL A 120 -5.23 12.50 6.90
CA VAL A 120 -6.61 12.61 7.40
C VAL A 120 -6.84 14.00 7.99
N PRO A 121 -8.06 14.56 7.95
CA PRO A 121 -9.25 14.04 7.27
C PRO A 121 -9.12 14.07 5.73
N GLY A 122 -9.99 13.34 5.02
CA GLY A 122 -10.05 13.31 3.55
C GLY A 122 -9.33 12.14 2.89
N ARG A 123 -8.34 11.53 3.57
CA ARG A 123 -7.57 10.37 3.08
C ARG A 123 -6.84 10.71 1.77
N CYS A 124 -6.08 11.81 1.76
CA CYS A 124 -5.33 12.28 0.59
C CYS A 124 -3.81 12.18 0.80
N GLU A 125 -2.99 12.77 -0.08
CA GLU A 125 -1.54 12.78 0.05
C GLU A 125 -1.02 13.53 1.30
N PRO A 126 0.18 13.22 1.81
CA PRO A 126 0.81 13.98 2.89
C PRO A 126 0.83 15.50 2.67
N GLY A 127 0.35 16.24 3.68
CA GLY A 127 0.31 17.70 3.70
C GLY A 127 -1.08 18.29 3.45
N THR A 128 -2.10 17.46 3.22
CA THR A 128 -3.50 17.89 3.06
C THR A 128 -4.30 17.82 4.36
N GLY A 129 -3.78 17.15 5.39
CA GLY A 129 -4.47 16.88 6.64
C GLY A 129 -3.63 17.23 7.86
N GLU A 130 -3.88 16.52 8.96
CA GLU A 130 -3.33 16.84 10.29
C GLU A 130 -2.14 15.97 10.70
N ILE A 131 -1.80 14.92 9.94
CA ILE A 131 -0.70 14.02 10.31
C ILE A 131 0.66 14.71 10.10
N HIS A 132 1.47 14.76 11.16
CA HIS A 132 2.83 15.29 11.10
C HIS A 132 3.83 14.27 10.50
N TYR A 133 3.77 14.08 9.18
CA TYR A 133 4.62 13.13 8.43
C TYR A 133 6.13 13.32 8.60
N PRO A 134 6.69 14.55 8.73
CA PRO A 134 8.12 14.70 9.03
C PRO A 134 8.57 13.95 10.29
N ALA A 135 7.75 13.92 11.34
CA ALA A 135 8.07 13.15 12.55
C ALA A 135 7.97 11.63 12.31
N VAL A 136 7.01 11.17 11.51
CA VAL A 136 6.88 9.76 11.12
C VAL A 136 8.10 9.32 10.32
N ALA A 137 8.47 10.05 9.27
CA ALA A 137 9.63 9.75 8.44
C ALA A 137 10.94 9.74 9.26
N ALA A 138 11.14 10.73 10.14
CA ALA A 138 12.28 10.77 11.04
C ALA A 138 12.33 9.55 11.99
N ALA A 139 11.17 9.09 12.49
CA ALA A 139 11.10 7.89 13.32
C ALA A 139 11.45 6.63 12.52
N LEU A 140 10.93 6.45 11.30
CA LEU A 140 11.26 5.32 10.43
C LEU A 140 12.76 5.26 10.13
N HIS A 141 13.37 6.40 9.83
CA HIS A 141 14.82 6.49 9.63
C HIS A 141 15.58 6.10 10.89
N ARG A 142 15.25 6.70 12.05
CA ARG A 142 15.90 6.42 13.35
C ARG A 142 15.82 4.94 13.73
N LEU A 143 14.71 4.28 13.39
CA LEU A 143 14.47 2.86 13.65
C LEU A 143 15.11 1.93 12.62
N GLY A 144 15.70 2.48 11.55
CA GLY A 144 16.31 1.69 10.49
C GLY A 144 15.29 0.86 9.70
N TYR A 145 14.04 1.32 9.58
CA TYR A 145 13.05 0.65 8.75
C TYR A 145 13.49 0.67 7.27
N GLN A 146 13.59 -0.51 6.65
CA GLN A 146 13.98 -0.66 5.23
C GLN A 146 12.87 -1.30 4.38
N GLY A 147 11.66 -1.43 4.94
CA GLY A 147 10.50 -1.97 4.22
C GLY A 147 9.90 -0.96 3.24
N VAL A 148 8.62 -1.12 2.93
CA VAL A 148 7.91 -0.23 2.00
C VAL A 148 7.02 0.77 2.74
N VAL A 149 6.93 1.99 2.20
CA VAL A 149 5.92 2.98 2.57
C VAL A 149 5.01 3.19 1.35
N GLY A 150 3.73 2.86 1.47
CA GLY A 150 2.74 2.91 0.39
C GLY A 150 1.75 4.05 0.54
N LEU A 151 1.48 4.83 -0.51
CA LEU A 151 0.39 5.82 -0.51
C LEU A 151 -0.94 5.16 -0.86
N GLU A 152 -1.87 5.16 0.11
CA GLU A 152 -3.23 4.68 -0.04
C GLU A 152 -4.25 5.81 0.18
N GLY A 153 -4.00 6.95 -0.47
CA GLY A 153 -4.81 8.16 -0.40
C GLY A 153 -5.19 8.71 -1.78
N TRP A 154 -6.28 9.47 -1.85
CA TRP A 154 -6.71 10.19 -3.05
C TRP A 154 -5.74 11.32 -3.36
N ALA A 155 -5.67 11.75 -4.62
CA ALA A 155 -5.06 13.02 -4.94
C ALA A 155 -6.05 14.16 -4.65
N ALA A 156 -5.64 15.14 -3.84
CA ALA A 156 -6.46 16.34 -3.60
C ALA A 156 -6.54 17.25 -4.84
N GLY A 157 -5.58 17.12 -5.76
CA GLY A 157 -5.54 17.79 -7.06
C GLY A 157 -4.90 16.88 -8.11
N GLU A 158 -3.97 17.40 -8.90
CA GLU A 158 -3.24 16.63 -9.91
C GLU A 158 -2.45 15.47 -9.28
N GLU A 159 -2.61 14.25 -9.80
CA GLU A 159 -2.03 13.04 -9.22
C GLU A 159 -0.51 13.09 -9.16
N GLU A 160 0.15 13.63 -10.18
CA GLU A 160 1.62 13.76 -10.18
C GLU A 160 2.12 14.71 -9.08
N THR A 161 1.34 15.76 -8.79
CA THR A 161 1.65 16.70 -7.71
C THR A 161 1.45 16.05 -6.35
N ALA A 162 0.39 15.25 -6.20
CA ALA A 162 0.14 14.47 -5.00
C ALA A 162 1.27 13.46 -4.75
N LEU A 163 1.70 12.73 -5.78
CA LEU A 163 2.82 11.79 -5.71
C LEU A 163 4.17 12.48 -5.43
N ALA A 164 4.39 13.68 -5.95
CA ALA A 164 5.57 14.48 -5.62
C ALA A 164 5.56 14.93 -4.16
N SER A 165 4.40 15.30 -3.61
CA SER A 165 4.24 15.66 -2.19
C SER A 165 4.46 14.45 -1.27
N PHE A 166 3.91 13.30 -1.63
CA PHE A 166 4.19 12.04 -0.95
C PHE A 166 5.69 11.72 -0.94
N ARG A 167 6.36 11.76 -2.10
CA ARG A 167 7.81 11.53 -2.19
C ARG A 167 8.58 12.49 -1.30
N ARG A 168 8.23 13.77 -1.31
CA ARG A 168 8.88 14.83 -0.49
C ARG A 168 8.72 14.58 1.00
N ALA A 169 7.58 14.05 1.46
CA ALA A 169 7.32 13.77 2.86
C ALA A 169 8.23 12.66 3.44
N PHE A 170 8.77 11.80 2.57
CA PHE A 170 9.59 10.64 2.94
C PHE A 170 10.97 10.64 2.25
N SER A 171 11.45 11.79 1.77
CA SER A 171 12.78 11.95 1.17
C SER A 171 13.79 12.60 2.10
#